data_AF-A0A1X9YY75-F1
#
_entry.id   AF-A0A1X9YY75-F1
#
_cell.length_a   1.000
_cell.length_b   1.000
_cell.length_c   1.000
_cell.angle_alpha   90.00
_cell.angle_beta   90.00
_cell.angle_gamma   90.00
#
_symmetry.space_group_name_H-M   'P 1'
#
loop_
_entity.id
_entity.type
_entity.pdbx_description
1 polymer ?
#
loop_
_entity_poly.entity_id
_entity_poly.type
_entity_poly.pdbx_seq_one_letter_code
_entity_poly.pdbx_strand_id
1 'polypeptide(L)'
;MAMVHPYIVNTINALVLLIAGLVNYFANPAKPPTALVVPFIGLLLLACTYHLRKHNRFVFNTVTALTLLVGSLVIWQIDPEVFEWNRHYILLLVMGISCFAAVAFYVGSFVRERRMGNNSIYKDDL
;
A
#
# COMPACT_ATOMS: atom_id res chain seq x y z
N MET A 1 -1.05 5.48 21.09
CA MET A 1 -0.83 4.50 19.99
C MET A 1 0.66 4.48 19.66
N ALA A 2 1.29 3.30 19.81
CA ALA A 2 2.69 3.10 19.48
C ALA A 2 2.96 3.51 18.02
N MET A 3 4.08 4.21 17.78
CA MET A 3 4.49 4.63 16.45
C MET A 3 4.99 3.42 15.67
N VAL A 4 4.20 2.95 14.70
CA VAL A 4 4.71 2.07 13.67
C VAL A 4 5.39 2.96 12.63
N HIS A 5 6.70 2.76 12.41
CA HIS A 5 7.42 3.55 11.42
C HIS A 5 6.82 3.35 10.02
N PRO A 6 6.77 4.40 9.16
CA PRO A 6 6.19 4.32 7.81
C PRO A 6 6.80 3.20 6.95
N TYR A 7 8.09 2.90 7.13
CA TYR A 7 8.74 1.81 6.40
C TYR A 7 8.18 0.43 6.78
N ILE A 8 7.75 0.22 8.03
CA ILE A 8 7.17 -1.04 8.48
C ILE A 8 5.80 -1.22 7.83
N VAL A 9 4.96 -0.17 7.89
CA VAL A 9 3.63 -0.17 7.26
C VAL A 9 3.74 -0.42 5.76
N ASN A 10 4.68 0.25 5.09
CA ASN A 10 4.93 0.06 3.67
C ASN A 10 5.39 -1.35 3.33
N THR A 11 6.29 -1.91 4.14
CA THR A 11 6.77 -3.29 3.94
C THR A 11 5.64 -4.29 4.06
N ILE A 12 4.78 -4.15 5.09
CA ILE A 12 3.63 -5.02 5.28
C ILE A 12 2.67 -4.91 4.08
N ASN A 13 2.30 -3.70 3.70
CA ASN A 13 1.39 -3.48 2.56
C ASN A 13 1.98 -4.02 1.24
N ALA A 14 3.26 -3.76 0.99
CA ALA A 14 3.98 -4.27 -0.18
C ALA A 14 3.97 -5.80 -0.24
N LEU A 15 4.25 -6.47 0.89
CA LEU A 15 4.21 -7.93 0.98
C LEU A 15 2.79 -8.48 0.77
N VAL A 16 1.77 -7.82 1.33
CA VAL A 16 0.36 -8.22 1.10
C VAL A 16 0.02 -8.13 -0.38
N LEU A 17 0.33 -7.01 -1.05
CA LEU A 17 0.07 -6.85 -2.49
C LEU A 17 0.83 -7.86 -3.34
N LEU A 18 2.08 -8.15 -2.98
CA LEU A 18 2.91 -9.10 -3.71
C LEU A 18 2.38 -10.54 -3.54
N ILE A 19 2.16 -10.98 -2.30
CA ILE A 19 1.73 -12.36 -2.02
C ILE A 19 0.29 -12.58 -2.50
N ALA A 20 -0.65 -11.72 -2.09
CA ALA A 20 -2.06 -11.87 -2.47
C ALA A 20 -2.28 -11.69 -3.98
N GLY A 21 -1.55 -10.76 -4.61
CA GLY A 21 -1.58 -10.56 -6.05
C GLY A 21 -1.06 -11.77 -6.84
N LEU A 22 0.06 -12.35 -6.42
CA LEU A 22 0.59 -13.57 -7.03
C LEU A 22 -0.34 -14.77 -6.81
N VAL A 23 -0.88 -14.94 -5.59
CA VAL A 23 -1.86 -15.99 -5.31
C VAL A 23 -3.07 -15.81 -6.23
N ASN A 24 -3.59 -14.59 -6.38
CA ASN A 24 -4.71 -14.29 -7.26
C ASN A 24 -4.42 -14.63 -8.74
N TYR A 25 -3.22 -14.33 -9.22
CA TYR A 25 -2.78 -14.65 -10.58
C TYR A 25 -2.70 -16.16 -10.82
N PHE A 26 -2.02 -16.92 -9.95
CA PHE A 26 -1.88 -18.37 -10.11
C PHE A 26 -3.17 -19.14 -9.85
N ALA A 27 -4.06 -18.59 -9.02
CA ALA A 27 -5.38 -19.12 -8.72
C ALA A 27 -6.39 -18.98 -9.87
N ASN A 28 -6.15 -18.06 -10.80
CA ASN A 28 -7.06 -17.80 -11.91
C ASN A 28 -6.66 -18.66 -13.13
N PRO A 29 -7.53 -19.53 -13.66
CA PRO A 29 -7.20 -20.40 -14.79
C PRO A 29 -6.84 -19.61 -16.07
N ALA A 30 -7.42 -18.43 -16.26
CA ALA A 30 -7.14 -17.57 -17.41
C ALA A 30 -5.80 -16.83 -17.31
N LYS A 31 -5.18 -16.77 -16.11
CA LYS A 31 -3.90 -16.09 -15.83
C LYS A 31 -3.72 -14.76 -16.58
N PRO A 32 -4.65 -13.81 -16.42
CA PRO A 32 -4.61 -12.56 -17.17
C PRO A 32 -3.36 -11.75 -16.79
N PRO A 33 -2.59 -11.21 -17.77
CA PRO A 33 -1.40 -10.41 -17.49
C PRO A 33 -1.67 -9.18 -16.62
N THR A 34 -2.89 -8.63 -16.70
CA THR A 34 -3.32 -7.47 -15.90
C THR A 34 -3.33 -7.74 -14.39
N ALA A 35 -3.49 -9.01 -13.97
CA ALA A 35 -3.42 -9.38 -12.56
C ALA A 35 -1.99 -9.29 -11.99
N LEU A 36 -0.94 -9.21 -12.82
CA LEU A 36 0.45 -9.00 -12.39
C LEU A 36 0.79 -7.54 -12.09
N VAL A 37 -0.08 -6.59 -12.43
CA VAL A 37 0.14 -5.16 -12.13
C VAL A 37 0.19 -4.93 -10.62
N VAL A 38 -0.72 -5.55 -9.86
CA VAL A 38 -0.79 -5.41 -8.41
C VAL A 38 0.48 -5.93 -7.71
N PRO A 39 0.96 -7.17 -7.96
CA PRO A 39 2.21 -7.64 -7.36
C PRO A 39 3.44 -6.89 -7.86
N PHE A 40 3.45 -6.41 -9.12
CA PHE A 40 4.51 -5.54 -9.63
C PHE A 40 4.60 -4.23 -8.84
N ILE A 41 3.46 -3.58 -8.55
CA ILE A 41 3.46 -2.38 -7.71
C ILE A 41 3.85 -2.71 -6.26
N GLY A 42 3.43 -3.87 -5.73
CA GLY A 42 3.94 -4.36 -4.44
C GLY A 42 5.47 -4.41 -4.39
N LEU A 43 6.11 -4.88 -5.45
CA LEU A 43 7.57 -4.92 -5.57
C LEU A 43 8.19 -3.51 -5.64
N LEU A 44 7.59 -2.58 -6.39
CA LEU A 44 8.01 -1.18 -6.42
C LEU A 44 7.90 -0.52 -5.04
N LEU A 45 6.79 -0.73 -4.34
CA LEU A 45 6.60 -0.22 -2.98
C LEU A 45 7.67 -0.79 -2.04
N LEU A 46 8.01 -2.08 -2.15
CA LEU A 46 9.07 -2.69 -1.36
C LEU A 46 10.44 -2.04 -1.63
N ALA A 47 10.75 -1.73 -2.90
CA ALA A 47 11.97 -1.00 -3.27
C ALA A 47 11.98 0.44 -2.71
N CYS A 48 10.82 1.10 -2.64
CA CYS A 48 10.68 2.40 -2.01
C CYS A 48 10.90 2.36 -0.48
N THR A 49 10.77 1.21 0.18
CA THR A 49 11.05 1.08 1.63
C THR A 49 12.47 1.52 1.99
N TYR A 50 13.46 1.21 1.15
CA TYR A 50 14.84 1.66 1.36
C TYR A 50 14.95 3.19 1.36
N HIS A 51 14.24 3.84 0.45
CA HIS A 51 14.23 5.30 0.31
C HIS A 51 13.38 5.98 1.39
N LEU A 52 12.34 5.34 1.89
CA LEU A 52 11.55 5.80 3.06
C LEU A 52 12.40 5.82 4.34
N ARG A 53 13.38 4.92 4.47
CA ARG A 53 14.33 4.92 5.59
C ARG A 53 15.23 6.16 5.58
N LYS A 54 15.42 6.80 4.42
CA LYS A 54 16.20 8.04 4.25
C LYS A 54 15.35 9.31 4.46
N HIS A 55 14.16 9.20 5.05
CA HIS A 55 13.31 10.34 5.44
C HIS A 55 12.97 11.36 4.33
N ASN A 56 13.04 10.94 3.06
CA ASN A 56 12.79 11.84 1.93
C ASN A 56 11.28 12.15 1.78
N ARG A 57 10.91 13.42 1.97
CA ARG A 57 9.53 13.95 1.81
C ARG A 57 8.89 13.60 0.48
N PHE A 58 9.66 13.70 -0.60
CA PHE A 58 9.16 13.45 -1.94
C PHE A 58 8.73 11.98 -2.06
N VAL A 59 9.61 11.07 -1.67
CA VAL A 59 9.37 9.62 -1.70
C VAL A 59 8.17 9.25 -0.84
N PHE A 60 8.05 9.82 0.35
CA PHE A 60 6.90 9.56 1.22
C PHE A 60 5.57 9.91 0.55
N ASN A 61 5.47 11.12 -0.03
CA ASN A 61 4.25 11.57 -0.69
C ASN A 61 3.93 10.72 -1.91
N THR A 62 4.95 10.38 -2.71
CA THR A 62 4.80 9.50 -3.87
C THR A 62 4.32 8.10 -3.46
N VAL A 63 4.90 7.50 -2.42
CA VAL A 63 4.48 6.19 -1.90
C VAL A 63 3.05 6.24 -1.39
N THR A 64 2.68 7.31 -0.68
CA THR A 64 1.32 7.48 -0.15
C THR A 64 0.30 7.59 -1.29
N ALA A 65 0.59 8.42 -2.29
CA ALA A 65 -0.27 8.59 -3.45
C ALA A 65 -0.38 7.30 -4.28
N LEU A 66 0.75 6.61 -4.51
CA LEU A 66 0.78 5.35 -5.22
C LEU A 66 -0.02 4.27 -4.49
N THR A 67 0.13 4.16 -3.17
CA THR A 67 -0.63 3.20 -2.35
C THR A 67 -2.14 3.48 -2.40
N LEU A 68 -2.54 4.76 -2.33
CA LEU A 68 -3.95 5.15 -2.48
C LEU A 68 -4.48 4.76 -3.86
N LEU A 69 -3.75 5.08 -4.92
CA LEU A 69 -4.13 4.78 -6.30
C LEU A 69 -4.33 3.27 -6.49
N VAL A 70 -3.40 2.45 -6.02
CA VAL A 70 -3.52 0.98 -6.07
C VAL A 70 -4.75 0.50 -5.29
N GLY A 71 -4.94 0.98 -4.06
CA GLY A 71 -6.12 0.63 -3.27
C GLY A 71 -7.42 0.95 -4.00
N SER A 72 -7.52 2.13 -4.61
CA SER A 72 -8.67 2.52 -5.43
C SER A 72 -8.86 1.64 -6.65
N LEU A 73 -7.79 1.30 -7.39
CA LEU A 73 -7.88 0.40 -8.55
C LEU A 73 -8.33 -1.01 -8.16
N VAL A 74 -7.83 -1.53 -7.03
CA VAL A 74 -8.22 -2.87 -6.55
C VAL A 74 -9.68 -2.89 -6.14
N ILE A 75 -10.17 -1.86 -5.43
CA ILE A 75 -11.58 -1.76 -5.07
C ILE A 75 -12.46 -1.57 -6.32
N TRP A 76 -12.00 -0.80 -7.32
CA TRP A 76 -12.76 -0.64 -8.57
C TRP A 76 -13.02 -1.99 -9.25
N GLN A 77 -12.06 -2.92 -9.22
CA GLN A 77 -12.25 -4.25 -9.81
C GLN A 77 -13.36 -5.09 -9.13
N ILE A 78 -13.83 -4.67 -7.96
CA ILE A 78 -14.93 -5.33 -7.26
C ILE A 78 -16.25 -4.75 -7.79
N ASP A 79 -16.89 -5.50 -8.67
CA ASP A 79 -18.24 -5.19 -9.12
C ASP A 79 -19.26 -5.70 -8.08
N PRO A 80 -20.05 -4.80 -7.46
CA PRO A 80 -20.99 -5.17 -6.41
C PRO A 80 -22.15 -6.04 -6.91
N GLU A 81 -22.48 -6.00 -8.21
CA GLU A 81 -23.59 -6.77 -8.77
C GLU A 81 -23.23 -8.26 -8.94
N VAL A 82 -21.95 -8.55 -9.17
CA VAL A 82 -21.41 -9.91 -9.33
C VAL A 82 -20.52 -10.33 -8.16
N PHE A 83 -20.59 -9.58 -7.04
CA PHE A 83 -19.80 -9.87 -5.86
C PHE A 83 -20.23 -11.19 -5.23
N GLU A 84 -19.27 -12.11 -5.12
CA GLU A 84 -19.45 -13.37 -4.43
C GLU A 84 -18.36 -13.54 -3.38
N TRP A 85 -18.64 -14.29 -2.31
CA TRP A 85 -17.65 -14.67 -1.30
C TRP A 85 -16.70 -15.77 -1.80
N ASN A 86 -16.10 -15.54 -2.96
CA ASN A 86 -15.09 -16.40 -3.57
C ASN A 86 -13.68 -15.87 -3.25
N ARG A 87 -12.69 -16.76 -3.31
CA ARG A 87 -11.27 -16.48 -3.06
C ARG A 87 -10.77 -15.24 -3.82
N HIS A 88 -11.20 -15.05 -5.07
CA HIS A 88 -10.80 -13.90 -5.89
C HIS A 88 -11.18 -12.56 -5.23
N TYR A 89 -12.46 -12.36 -4.92
CA TYR A 89 -12.95 -11.14 -4.30
C TYR A 89 -12.43 -10.95 -2.88
N ILE A 90 -12.24 -12.04 -2.13
CA ILE A 90 -11.61 -11.97 -0.80
C ILE A 90 -10.18 -11.44 -0.90
N LEU A 91 -9.38 -11.91 -1.86
CA LEU A 91 -8.02 -11.40 -2.07
C LEU A 91 -8.01 -9.93 -2.50
N LEU A 92 -8.94 -9.51 -3.37
CA LEU A 92 -9.11 -8.10 -3.74
C LEU A 92 -9.45 -7.24 -2.51
N LEU A 93 -10.38 -7.68 -1.65
CA LEU A 93 -10.71 -6.97 -0.42
C LEU A 93 -9.51 -6.89 0.54
N VAL A 94 -8.77 -7.97 0.74
CA VAL A 94 -7.56 -7.97 1.59
C VAL A 94 -6.51 -6.98 1.07
N MET A 95 -6.25 -6.98 -0.24
CA MET A 95 -5.32 -6.04 -0.88
C MET A 95 -5.80 -4.59 -0.75
N GLY A 96 -7.08 -4.34 -1.01
CA GLY A 96 -7.69 -3.01 -0.89
C GLY A 96 -7.63 -2.49 0.54
N ILE A 97 -8.13 -3.25 1.51
CA ILE A 97 -8.13 -2.87 2.94
C ILE A 97 -6.70 -2.60 3.43
N SER A 98 -5.72 -3.42 3.01
CA SER A 98 -4.32 -3.20 3.36
C SER A 98 -3.80 -1.86 2.84
N CYS A 99 -4.13 -1.48 1.60
CA CYS A 99 -3.76 -0.19 1.03
C CYS A 99 -4.41 0.97 1.79
N PHE A 100 -5.71 0.91 2.06
CA PHE A 100 -6.42 1.98 2.79
C PHE A 100 -5.92 2.12 4.23
N ALA A 101 -5.65 1.00 4.90
CA ALA A 101 -5.03 1.01 6.21
C ALA A 101 -3.65 1.69 6.17
N ALA A 102 -2.80 1.32 5.20
CA ALA A 102 -1.48 1.93 5.03
C ALA A 102 -1.55 3.44 4.79
N VAL A 103 -2.45 3.89 3.91
CA VAL A 103 -2.68 5.32 3.65
C VAL A 103 -3.17 6.04 4.91
N ALA A 104 -4.08 5.44 5.68
CA ALA A 104 -4.55 6.04 6.93
C ALA A 104 -3.40 6.27 7.92
N PHE A 105 -2.45 5.33 8.00
CA PHE A 105 -1.22 5.51 8.79
C PHE A 105 -0.34 6.64 8.24
N TYR A 106 -0.14 6.72 6.92
CA TYR A 106 0.69 7.76 6.29
C TYR A 106 0.10 9.16 6.45
N VAL A 107 -1.20 9.31 6.22
CA VAL A 107 -1.91 10.58 6.43
C VAL A 107 -1.93 10.94 7.91
N GLY A 108 -2.13 9.95 8.78
CA GLY A 108 -2.09 10.13 10.23
C GLY A 108 -0.73 10.65 10.72
N SER A 109 0.38 10.14 10.20
CA SER A 109 1.71 10.66 10.53
C SER A 109 1.89 12.10 10.05
N PHE A 110 1.44 12.43 8.84
CA PHE A 110 1.47 13.80 8.29
C PHE A 110 0.66 14.81 9.11
N VAL A 111 -0.59 14.46 9.45
CA VAL A 111 -1.47 15.34 10.24
C VAL A 111 -0.88 15.56 11.63
N ARG A 112 -0.28 14.52 12.21
CA ARG A 112 0.31 14.62 13.55
C ARG A 112 1.55 15.51 13.57
N GLU A 113 2.43 15.43 12.57
CA GLU A 113 3.56 16.36 12.42
C GLU A 113 3.07 17.81 12.33
N ARG A 114 2.03 18.07 11.53
CA ARG A 114 1.44 19.41 11.45
C ARG A 114 0.88 19.90 12.79
N ARG A 115 0.25 19.00 13.56
CA ARG A 115 -0.30 19.34 14.89
C ARG A 115 0.77 19.57 15.96
N MET A 116 1.90 18.87 15.88
CA MET A 116 2.99 18.99 16.85
C MET A 116 3.90 20.20 16.57
N GLY A 117 3.76 20.88 15.43
CA GLY A 117 4.61 22.00 15.04
C GLY A 117 6.12 21.65 14.95
N ASN A 118 6.44 20.35 14.99
CA ASN A 118 7.79 19.86 15.14
C ASN A 118 8.19 19.15 13.84
N ASN A 119 9.11 19.76 13.08
CA ASN A 119 9.71 19.15 11.89
C ASN A 119 10.72 18.03 12.26
N SER A 120 10.55 17.35 13.40
CA SER A 120 11.59 16.46 13.95
C SER A 120 11.81 15.17 13.17
N ILE A 121 10.89 14.77 12.28
CA ILE A 121 11.12 13.64 11.35
C ILE A 121 12.14 13.99 10.24
N TYR A 122 12.49 15.27 10.09
CA TYR A 122 13.36 15.80 9.02
C TYR A 122 14.61 16.52 9.54
N LYS A 123 14.87 16.50 10.85
CA LYS A 123 15.96 17.27 11.45
C LYS A 123 17.30 16.52 11.49
N ASP A 124 17.34 15.27 11.06
CA ASP A 124 18.57 14.47 11.07
C ASP A 124 19.46 14.71 9.83
N ASP A 125 19.08 15.65 8.95
CA ASP A 125 19.76 15.96 7.68
C ASP A 125 20.54 17.30 7.68
N LEU A 126 20.83 17.89 8.84
CA LEU A 126 21.67 19.10 8.99
C LEU A 126 22.85 18.86 9.93
#